data_AF-A0A3E1KJZ0-F1
#
_entry.id   AF-A0A3E1KJZ0-F1
#
_cell.length_a   1.000
_cell.length_b   1.000
_cell.length_c   1.000
_cell.angle_alpha   90.00
_cell.angle_beta   90.00
_cell.angle_gamma   90.00
#
_symmetry.space_group_name_H-M   'P 1'
#
loop_
_entity.id
_entity.type
_entity.pdbx_description
1 polymer ?
#
loop_
_entity_poly.entity_id
_entity_poly.type
_entity_poly.pdbx_seq_one_letter_code
_entity_poly.pdbx_strand_id
1 'polypeptide(L)'
;MNAFGTLLTATFRFACPFLLLTLASISPAQANTEEDGRYWLSIYAQGKLPVENLYWSMDVHPRWREEGEQFDQLILRPAVFYRLNAKASVWMGYDTIISHPAGQPSNRENRWWGQFQYQFDPIANISITSRTRLEQRHREDFSDEGYRVRQMIRAVRPSRFSPQLSWVAFNELFVNLDQTQWGARRGLDQNRAFVGINWKFNAIANADIGYLNQFVNTRAVDRENHVLMTTFRFNF
;
A
#
# COMPACT_ATOMS: atom_id res chain seq x y z
N MET A 1 22.11 58.40 41.84
CA MET A 1 21.18 59.45 41.37
C MET A 1 21.31 59.57 39.87
N ASN A 2 20.19 59.42 39.14
CA ASN A 2 19.72 60.18 37.97
C ASN A 2 20.79 60.74 36.99
N ALA A 3 20.64 60.77 35.67
CA ALA A 3 19.56 60.45 34.75
C ALA A 3 20.11 60.70 33.32
N PHE A 4 19.51 60.04 32.32
CA PHE A 4 19.18 60.53 30.98
C PHE A 4 20.14 61.38 30.12
N GLY A 5 20.32 60.87 28.89
CA GLY A 5 20.33 61.66 27.63
C GLY A 5 21.71 62.04 27.10
N THR A 6 22.00 62.13 25.80
CA THR A 6 21.28 61.84 24.55
C THR A 6 22.31 61.93 23.40
N LEU A 7 22.09 61.20 22.29
CA LEU A 7 22.50 61.48 20.90
C LEU A 7 24.00 61.66 20.56
N LEU A 8 24.52 60.83 19.63
CA LEU A 8 24.73 61.28 18.24
C LEU A 8 25.08 60.12 17.28
N THR A 9 24.22 60.00 16.26
CA THR A 9 24.47 59.65 14.85
C THR A 9 25.15 58.33 14.45
N ALA A 10 24.25 57.46 13.97
CA ALA A 10 24.43 56.43 12.96
C ALA A 10 25.17 56.89 11.68
N THR A 11 25.95 55.98 11.11
CA THR A 11 26.00 55.74 9.66
C THR A 11 26.51 54.32 9.39
N PHE A 12 25.61 53.36 9.16
CA PHE A 12 25.97 52.15 8.40
C PHE A 12 24.79 51.74 7.51
N ARG A 13 24.87 52.23 6.28
CA ARG A 13 24.50 51.59 5.00
C ARG A 13 23.41 50.51 5.07
N PHE A 14 22.19 50.90 4.70
CA PHE A 14 21.15 49.98 4.25
C PHE A 14 21.56 49.40 2.88
N ALA A 15 22.08 48.17 2.89
CA ALA A 15 22.18 47.36 1.69
C ALA A 15 20.95 46.43 1.62
N CYS A 16 20.08 46.72 0.65
CA CYS A 16 19.23 45.77 -0.07
C CYS A 16 18.18 44.96 0.73
N PRO A 17 16.93 45.45 0.88
CA PRO A 17 15.79 44.61 1.19
C PRO A 17 15.12 44.00 -0.06
N PHE A 18 15.77 44.04 -1.24
CA PHE A 18 15.13 43.69 -2.52
C PHE A 18 15.44 42.26 -3.03
N LEU A 19 16.20 41.45 -2.28
CA LEU A 19 16.59 40.11 -2.69
C LEU A 19 15.90 38.98 -1.90
N LEU A 20 14.67 39.22 -1.42
CA LEU A 20 13.88 38.23 -0.66
C LEU A 20 12.45 38.05 -1.18
N LEU A 21 12.12 38.56 -2.37
CA LEU A 21 10.76 38.53 -2.93
C LEU A 21 10.63 37.82 -4.29
N THR A 22 11.55 36.91 -4.64
CA THR A 22 11.50 36.14 -5.90
C THR A 22 11.32 34.63 -5.72
N LEU A 23 11.06 34.13 -4.51
CA LEU A 23 10.77 32.71 -4.25
C LEU A 23 9.27 32.36 -4.25
N ALA A 24 8.40 33.32 -4.60
CA ALA A 24 6.95 33.13 -4.62
C ALA A 24 6.41 33.03 -6.06
N SER A 25 6.75 31.96 -6.78
CA SER A 25 6.03 31.49 -7.99
C SER A 25 6.48 30.08 -8.38
N ILE A 26 6.49 29.13 -7.42
CA ILE A 26 6.37 27.73 -7.80
C ILE A 26 4.87 27.49 -7.89
N SER A 27 4.26 27.80 -9.04
CA SER A 27 2.97 27.21 -9.36
C SER A 27 3.18 25.69 -9.31
N PRO A 28 2.47 24.94 -8.45
CA PRO A 28 2.47 23.51 -8.63
C PRO A 28 1.97 23.28 -10.05
N ALA A 29 2.79 22.65 -10.88
CA ALA A 29 2.28 22.05 -12.10
C ALA A 29 1.24 21.04 -11.61
N GLN A 30 -0.03 21.43 -11.66
CA GLN A 30 -1.15 20.53 -11.44
C GLN A 30 -1.14 19.62 -12.66
N ALA A 31 -0.31 18.58 -12.61
CA ALA A 31 -0.63 17.39 -13.39
C ALA A 31 -2.05 17.04 -12.94
N ASN A 32 -3.00 17.03 -13.88
CA ASN A 32 -4.34 16.57 -13.56
C ASN A 32 -4.16 15.15 -13.01
N THR A 33 -4.47 14.91 -11.74
CA THR A 33 -4.53 13.56 -11.21
C THR A 33 -5.98 13.11 -11.36
N GLU A 34 -6.21 11.95 -11.96
CA GLU A 34 -7.55 11.37 -11.98
C GLU A 34 -7.86 10.79 -10.60
N GLU A 35 -8.98 11.20 -10.01
CA GLU A 35 -9.46 10.67 -8.74
C GLU A 35 -10.64 9.71 -8.96
N ASP A 36 -10.70 8.63 -8.18
CA ASP A 36 -11.78 7.63 -8.25
C ASP A 36 -12.05 7.03 -6.85
N GLY A 37 -13.31 7.05 -6.42
CA GLY A 37 -13.77 6.37 -5.22
C GLY A 37 -13.89 4.86 -5.45
N ARG A 38 -13.36 4.04 -4.54
CA ARG A 38 -13.35 2.58 -4.73
C ARG A 38 -13.74 1.82 -3.47
N TYR A 39 -14.26 0.61 -3.67
CA TYR A 39 -14.50 -0.34 -2.58
C TYR A 39 -13.71 -1.62 -2.81
N TRP A 40 -12.86 -1.99 -1.84
CA TRP A 40 -12.07 -3.23 -1.90
C TRP A 40 -12.45 -4.14 -0.74
N LEU A 41 -12.97 -5.31 -1.06
CA LEU A 41 -13.18 -6.39 -0.10
C LEU A 41 -12.04 -7.40 -0.24
N SER A 42 -11.55 -7.90 0.88
CA SER A 42 -10.56 -8.98 0.91
C SER A 42 -10.96 -10.03 1.93
N ILE A 43 -10.93 -11.29 1.55
CA ILE A 43 -11.18 -12.43 2.43
C ILE A 43 -9.92 -13.28 2.42
N TYR A 44 -9.27 -13.40 3.58
CA TYR A 44 -8.08 -14.20 3.79
C TYR A 44 -8.43 -15.37 4.68
N ALA A 45 -8.05 -16.58 4.25
CA ALA A 45 -8.14 -17.78 5.05
C ALA A 45 -6.79 -18.49 5.01
N GLN A 46 -6.29 -18.91 6.17
CA GLN A 46 -5.06 -19.71 6.25
C GLN A 46 -5.18 -20.75 7.35
N GLY A 47 -4.41 -21.82 7.25
CA GLY A 47 -4.38 -22.85 8.27
C GLY A 47 -3.15 -23.75 8.20
N LYS A 48 -2.97 -24.56 9.23
CA LYS A 48 -1.82 -25.49 9.32
C LYS A 48 -2.01 -26.70 8.42
N LEU A 49 -0.93 -27.12 7.75
CA LEU A 49 -0.86 -28.38 7.01
C LEU A 49 -0.33 -29.52 7.90
N PRO A 50 -0.51 -30.81 7.54
CA PRO A 50 -0.01 -31.95 8.32
C PRO A 50 1.51 -32.15 8.21
N VAL A 51 2.26 -31.07 8.01
CA VAL A 51 3.72 -31.01 7.93
C VAL A 51 4.18 -29.91 8.88
N GLU A 52 5.27 -30.15 9.60
CA GLU A 52 5.78 -29.19 10.58
C GLU A 52 6.08 -27.83 9.92
N ASN A 53 5.65 -26.75 10.58
CA ASN A 53 5.86 -25.37 10.16
C ASN A 53 5.32 -24.99 8.77
N LEU A 54 4.54 -25.87 8.13
CA LEU A 54 3.94 -25.64 6.82
C LEU A 54 2.46 -25.28 6.95
N TYR A 55 2.03 -24.31 6.15
CA TYR A 55 0.70 -23.73 6.19
C TYR A 55 0.18 -23.46 4.77
N TRP A 56 -1.14 -23.47 4.63
CA TRP A 56 -1.84 -23.06 3.41
C TRP A 56 -2.45 -21.66 3.62
N SER A 57 -2.65 -20.93 2.52
CA SER A 57 -3.39 -19.66 2.50
C SER A 57 -4.22 -19.57 1.22
N MET A 58 -5.37 -18.91 1.33
CA MET A 58 -6.22 -18.55 0.20
C MET A 58 -6.76 -17.14 0.43
N ASP A 59 -6.56 -16.27 -0.56
CA ASP A 59 -7.08 -14.92 -0.56
C ASP A 59 -8.04 -14.72 -1.74
N VAL A 60 -9.15 -14.02 -1.48
CA VAL A 60 -10.11 -13.58 -2.50
C VAL A 60 -10.30 -12.07 -2.38
N HIS A 61 -10.11 -11.33 -3.48
CA HIS A 61 -10.25 -9.87 -3.51
C HIS A 61 -11.13 -9.39 -4.67
N PRO A 62 -12.45 -9.26 -4.48
CA PRO A 62 -13.27 -8.49 -5.39
C PRO A 62 -13.08 -6.99 -5.13
N ARG A 63 -13.06 -6.21 -6.21
CA ARG A 63 -12.87 -4.76 -6.18
C ARG A 63 -13.90 -4.09 -7.07
N TRP A 64 -14.32 -2.91 -6.65
CA TRP A 64 -15.21 -2.04 -7.38
C TRP A 64 -14.59 -0.65 -7.57
N ARG A 65 -14.97 0.01 -8.66
CA ARG A 65 -14.57 1.36 -9.10
C ARG A 65 -15.83 2.23 -9.29
N GLU A 66 -15.66 3.53 -9.60
CA GLU A 66 -16.79 4.48 -9.75
C GLU A 66 -17.68 4.43 -8.51
N GLU A 67 -17.09 4.76 -7.37
CA GLU A 67 -17.77 4.86 -6.07
C GLU A 67 -18.41 3.53 -5.61
N GLY A 68 -17.99 2.41 -6.21
CA GLY A 68 -18.50 1.08 -5.91
C GLY A 68 -19.58 0.58 -6.89
N GLU A 69 -19.96 1.37 -7.88
CA GLU A 69 -21.02 1.03 -8.83
C GLU A 69 -20.60 -0.05 -9.83
N GLN A 70 -19.33 -0.06 -10.22
CA GLN A 70 -18.83 -0.97 -11.26
C GLN A 70 -17.86 -1.99 -10.69
N PHE A 71 -18.06 -3.25 -11.04
CA PHE A 71 -17.10 -4.30 -10.74
C PHE A 71 -15.81 -4.09 -11.55
N ASP A 72 -14.66 -4.05 -10.88
CA ASP A 72 -13.37 -3.69 -11.48
C ASP A 72 -12.47 -4.91 -11.66
N GLN A 73 -12.29 -5.70 -10.58
CA GLN A 73 -11.31 -6.77 -10.58
C GLN A 73 -11.65 -7.87 -9.58
N LEU A 74 -11.40 -9.12 -9.97
CA LEU A 74 -11.32 -10.27 -9.06
C LEU A 74 -9.88 -10.75 -8.96
N ILE A 75 -9.39 -10.96 -7.74
CA ILE A 75 -8.11 -11.63 -7.48
C ILE A 75 -8.36 -12.90 -6.68
N LEU A 76 -7.84 -14.02 -7.16
CA LEU A 76 -7.77 -15.29 -6.44
C LEU A 76 -6.30 -15.61 -6.19
N ARG A 77 -5.93 -15.90 -4.94
CA ARG A 77 -4.53 -16.12 -4.54
C ARG A 77 -4.41 -17.30 -3.58
N PRO A 78 -4.28 -18.54 -4.09
CA PRO A 78 -3.77 -19.65 -3.29
C PRO A 78 -2.27 -19.50 -3.03
N ALA A 79 -1.83 -19.94 -1.85
CA ALA A 79 -0.42 -19.98 -1.49
C ALA A 79 -0.12 -21.05 -0.45
N VAL A 80 1.16 -21.37 -0.33
CA VAL A 80 1.73 -22.11 0.79
C VAL A 80 2.83 -21.29 1.43
N PHE A 81 3.05 -21.50 2.72
CA PHE A 81 4.16 -20.85 3.41
C PHE A 81 4.75 -21.72 4.50
N TYR A 82 6.05 -21.53 4.70
CA TYR A 82 6.83 -22.19 5.70
C TYR A 82 7.32 -21.18 6.73
N ARG A 83 7.07 -21.45 8.01
CA ARG A 83 7.58 -20.64 9.12
C ARG A 83 9.00 -21.09 9.45
N LEU A 84 9.96 -20.23 9.13
CA LEU A 84 11.37 -20.44 9.49
C LEU A 84 11.57 -20.39 11.01
N ASN A 85 10.83 -19.51 11.69
CA ASN A 85 10.77 -19.39 13.14
C ASN A 85 9.53 -18.59 13.56
N ALA A 86 9.47 -18.15 14.82
CA ALA A 86 8.36 -17.36 15.34
C ALA A 86 8.16 -16.02 14.60
N LYS A 87 9.23 -15.44 14.03
CA LYS A 87 9.26 -14.10 13.42
C LYS A 87 9.29 -14.13 11.89
N ALA A 88 9.87 -15.16 11.28
CA ALA A 88 10.16 -15.20 9.85
C ALA A 88 9.39 -16.31 9.12
N SER A 89 8.92 -16.01 7.91
CA SER A 89 8.29 -16.97 7.01
C SER A 89 8.62 -16.70 5.55
N VAL A 90 8.67 -17.77 4.77
CA VAL A 90 8.81 -17.75 3.31
C VAL A 90 7.56 -18.32 2.69
N TRP A 91 7.12 -17.69 1.60
CA TRP A 91 5.85 -17.95 0.94
C TRP A 91 6.07 -18.16 -0.54
N MET A 92 5.24 -19.02 -1.13
CA MET A 92 5.11 -19.16 -2.57
C MET A 92 3.62 -19.26 -2.91
N GLY A 93 3.21 -18.55 -3.95
CA GLY A 93 1.82 -18.61 -4.39
C GLY A 93 1.63 -18.19 -5.83
N TYR A 94 0.36 -18.22 -6.22
CA TYR A 94 -0.08 -17.94 -7.57
C TYR A 94 -1.31 -17.02 -7.53
N ASP A 95 -1.31 -15.96 -8.32
CA ASP A 95 -2.46 -15.07 -8.48
C ASP A 95 -3.11 -15.30 -9.83
N THR A 96 -4.44 -15.47 -9.83
CA THR A 96 -5.27 -15.24 -11.01
C THR A 96 -6.02 -13.94 -10.83
N ILE A 97 -5.85 -13.03 -11.77
CA ILE A 97 -6.46 -11.70 -11.73
C ILE A 97 -7.30 -11.50 -12.97
N ILE A 98 -8.58 -11.25 -12.77
CA ILE A 98 -9.54 -10.99 -13.85
C ILE A 98 -9.93 -9.52 -13.72
N SER A 99 -9.63 -8.71 -14.73
CA SER A 99 -9.89 -7.27 -14.73
C SER A 99 -10.93 -6.90 -15.77
N HIS A 100 -11.81 -5.97 -15.42
CA HIS A 100 -12.92 -5.47 -16.26
C HIS A 100 -12.75 -3.95 -16.50
N PRO A 101 -11.73 -3.54 -17.27
CA PRO A 101 -11.48 -2.12 -17.55
C PRO A 101 -12.65 -1.45 -18.29
N ALA A 102 -12.90 -0.17 -17.99
CA ALA A 102 -13.94 0.61 -18.66
C ALA A 102 -13.70 0.70 -20.18
N GLY A 103 -14.73 0.37 -20.97
CA GLY A 103 -14.68 0.46 -22.43
C GLY A 103 -13.73 -0.52 -23.12
N GLN A 104 -13.20 -1.51 -22.40
CA GLN A 104 -12.29 -2.51 -22.96
C GLN A 104 -12.72 -3.94 -22.59
N PRO A 105 -12.32 -4.96 -23.38
CA PRO A 105 -12.55 -6.35 -23.04
C PRO A 105 -11.94 -6.72 -21.69
N SER A 106 -12.55 -7.72 -21.05
CA SER A 106 -11.99 -8.30 -19.84
C SER A 106 -10.65 -8.96 -20.16
N ASN A 107 -9.68 -8.82 -19.26
CA ASN A 107 -8.38 -9.46 -19.40
C ASN A 107 -8.03 -10.28 -18.16
N ARG A 108 -7.13 -11.24 -18.36
CA ARG A 108 -6.64 -12.11 -17.31
C ARG A 108 -5.12 -11.99 -17.20
N GLU A 109 -4.67 -11.84 -15.95
CA GLU A 109 -3.26 -11.79 -15.60
C GLU A 109 -2.98 -12.88 -14.56
N ASN A 110 -1.94 -13.66 -14.82
CA ASN A 110 -1.46 -14.74 -13.99
C ASN A 110 -0.13 -14.32 -13.36
N ARG A 111 0.06 -14.54 -12.06
CA ARG A 111 1.30 -14.15 -11.39
C ARG A 111 1.85 -15.25 -10.50
N TRP A 112 3.08 -15.68 -10.78
CA TRP A 112 3.86 -16.42 -9.81
C TRP A 112 4.50 -15.45 -8.83
N TRP A 113 4.55 -15.79 -7.54
CA TRP A 113 5.24 -14.94 -6.59
C TRP A 113 5.89 -15.71 -5.45
N GLY A 114 7.01 -15.16 -5.00
CA GLY A 114 7.71 -15.54 -3.79
C GLY A 114 7.70 -14.38 -2.80
N GLN A 115 7.56 -14.67 -1.52
CA GLN A 115 7.52 -13.64 -0.48
C GLN A 115 8.30 -14.02 0.77
N PHE A 116 8.97 -13.04 1.34
CA PHE A 116 9.53 -13.09 2.67
C PHE A 116 8.74 -12.16 3.59
N GLN A 117 8.40 -12.65 4.78
CA GLN A 117 7.71 -11.86 5.79
C GLN A 117 8.42 -11.99 7.13
N TYR A 118 8.65 -10.85 7.78
CA TYR A 118 9.32 -10.74 9.06
C TYR A 118 8.52 -9.90 10.06
N GLN A 119 8.31 -10.45 11.26
CA GLN A 119 7.67 -9.79 12.38
C GLN A 119 8.73 -9.30 13.37
N PHE A 120 8.85 -7.99 13.52
CA PHE A 120 9.74 -7.39 14.51
C PHE A 120 9.16 -7.52 15.92
N ASP A 121 10.05 -7.46 16.91
CA ASP A 121 9.64 -7.32 18.29
C ASP A 121 8.84 -6.02 18.48
N PRO A 122 7.78 -6.03 19.30
CA PRO A 122 6.98 -4.84 19.51
C PRO A 122 7.80 -3.69 20.11
N ILE A 123 7.64 -2.50 19.56
CA ILE A 123 8.27 -1.28 20.07
C ILE A 123 7.14 -0.38 20.59
N ALA A 124 7.18 -0.01 21.87
CA ALA A 124 6.13 0.82 22.49
C ALA A 124 4.69 0.28 22.26
N ASN A 125 4.50 -1.04 22.37
CA ASN A 125 3.26 -1.76 22.08
C ASN A 125 2.77 -1.66 20.62
N ILE A 126 3.68 -1.42 19.68
CA ILE A 126 3.41 -1.43 18.25
C ILE A 126 4.09 -2.66 17.64
N SER A 127 3.29 -3.56 17.10
CA SER A 127 3.77 -4.70 16.33
C SER A 127 4.03 -4.27 14.89
N ILE A 128 5.25 -4.49 14.41
CA ILE A 128 5.66 -4.10 13.05
C ILE A 128 5.94 -5.36 12.23
N THR A 129 5.37 -5.44 11.03
CA THR A 129 5.61 -6.51 10.05
C THR A 129 6.21 -5.89 8.80
N SER A 130 7.31 -6.46 8.30
CA SER A 130 7.84 -6.21 6.97
C SER A 130 7.51 -7.38 6.05
N ARG A 131 7.14 -7.07 4.81
CA ARG A 131 6.83 -8.06 3.78
C ARG A 131 7.43 -7.63 2.46
N THR A 132 8.31 -8.45 1.91
CA THR A 132 8.88 -8.29 0.57
C THR A 132 8.30 -9.38 -0.32
N ARG A 133 7.83 -9.02 -1.51
CA ARG A 133 7.33 -9.97 -2.50
C ARG A 133 7.94 -9.70 -3.86
N LEU A 134 8.37 -10.75 -4.53
CA LEU A 134 8.75 -10.75 -5.94
C LEU A 134 7.64 -11.44 -6.73
N GLU A 135 7.19 -10.80 -7.80
CA GLU A 135 6.14 -11.28 -8.68
C GLU A 135 6.68 -11.39 -10.11
N GLN A 136 6.47 -12.54 -10.74
CA GLN A 136 6.53 -12.70 -12.20
C GLN A 136 5.10 -12.65 -12.72
N ARG A 137 4.85 -11.83 -13.74
CA ARG A 137 3.52 -11.42 -14.18
C ARG A 137 3.37 -11.72 -15.67
N HIS A 138 2.37 -12.51 -16.00
CA HIS A 138 2.00 -12.87 -17.36
C HIS A 138 0.58 -12.39 -17.64
N ARG A 139 0.37 -11.61 -18.71
CA ARG A 139 -0.96 -11.22 -19.17
C ARG A 139 -1.29 -11.98 -20.45
N GLU A 140 -2.44 -12.66 -20.48
CA GLU A 140 -2.75 -13.65 -21.53
C GLU A 140 -2.79 -13.07 -22.96
N ASP A 141 -3.01 -11.76 -23.11
CA ASP A 141 -3.02 -11.09 -24.42
C ASP A 141 -1.59 -10.85 -24.99
N PHE A 142 -0.54 -11.13 -24.23
CA PHE A 142 0.85 -10.78 -24.55
C PHE A 142 1.81 -11.94 -24.27
N SER A 143 2.92 -11.99 -25.01
CA SER A 143 3.93 -13.05 -24.85
C SER A 143 5.06 -12.69 -23.88
N ASP A 144 5.13 -11.44 -23.42
CA ASP A 144 6.18 -10.98 -22.52
C ASP A 144 5.82 -11.16 -21.04
N GLU A 145 6.84 -11.36 -20.23
CA GLU A 145 6.73 -11.43 -18.77
C GLU A 145 7.12 -10.09 -18.17
N GLY A 146 6.46 -9.70 -17.07
CA GLY A 146 6.85 -8.55 -16.26
C GLY A 146 7.29 -8.97 -14.87
N TYR A 147 8.31 -8.33 -14.32
CA TYR A 147 8.79 -8.59 -12.96
C TYR A 147 8.52 -7.40 -12.04
N ARG A 148 7.97 -7.66 -10.86
CA ARG A 148 7.64 -6.62 -9.89
C ARG A 148 8.06 -6.99 -8.48
N VAL A 149 8.68 -6.03 -7.80
CA VAL A 149 8.95 -6.12 -6.36
C VAL A 149 7.94 -5.28 -5.61
N ARG A 150 7.48 -5.82 -4.47
CA ARG A 150 6.62 -5.14 -3.53
C ARG A 150 7.26 -5.13 -2.16
N GLN A 151 7.17 -3.99 -1.48
CA GLN A 151 7.63 -3.84 -0.11
C GLN A 151 6.53 -3.21 0.72
N MET A 152 6.08 -3.93 1.75
CA MET A 152 5.09 -3.46 2.71
C MET A 152 5.70 -3.35 4.11
N ILE A 153 5.39 -2.27 4.81
CA ILE A 153 5.55 -2.14 6.26
C ILE A 153 4.17 -1.94 6.87
N ARG A 154 3.79 -2.80 7.80
CA ARG A 154 2.52 -2.75 8.53
C ARG A 154 2.76 -2.59 10.02
N ALA A 155 2.06 -1.65 10.63
CA ALA A 155 2.08 -1.38 12.06
C ALA A 155 0.70 -1.65 12.67
N VAL A 156 0.67 -2.30 13.83
CA VAL A 156 -0.56 -2.54 14.60
C VAL A 156 -0.33 -2.14 16.05
N ARG A 157 -1.24 -1.35 16.59
CA ARG A 157 -1.23 -0.91 17.99
C ARG A 157 -2.55 -1.26 18.66
N PRO A 158 -2.58 -2.11 19.70
CA PRO A 158 -3.77 -2.35 20.49
C PRO A 158 -4.36 -1.05 21.03
N SER A 159 -5.68 -0.93 20.96
CA SER A 159 -6.40 0.23 21.49
C SER A 159 -6.46 0.16 23.01
N ARG A 160 -6.47 1.32 23.66
CA ARG A 160 -6.75 1.42 25.11
C ARG A 160 -8.24 1.32 25.43
N PHE A 161 -9.11 1.49 24.43
CA PHE A 161 -10.56 1.52 24.61
C PHE A 161 -11.18 0.13 24.72
N SER A 162 -10.62 -0.87 24.02
CA SER A 162 -11.13 -2.24 24.01
C SER A 162 -10.02 -3.21 23.62
N PRO A 163 -9.91 -4.40 24.24
CA PRO A 163 -8.93 -5.41 23.87
C PRO A 163 -9.21 -6.07 22.51
N GLN A 164 -10.41 -5.92 21.95
CA GLN A 164 -10.77 -6.38 20.61
C GLN A 164 -10.35 -5.39 19.51
N LEU A 165 -10.13 -4.12 19.87
CA LEU A 165 -9.84 -3.05 18.92
C LEU A 165 -8.33 -2.78 18.84
N SER A 166 -7.80 -2.67 17.63
CA SER A 166 -6.44 -2.17 17.37
C SER A 166 -6.44 -1.13 16.25
N TRP A 167 -5.47 -0.22 16.28
CA TRP A 167 -5.17 0.71 15.20
C TRP A 167 -4.22 0.05 14.22
N VAL A 168 -4.46 0.22 12.93
CA VAL A 168 -3.65 -0.37 11.86
C VAL A 168 -3.25 0.72 10.88
N ALA A 169 -1.97 0.71 10.51
CA ALA A 169 -1.48 1.48 9.37
C ALA A 169 -0.52 0.62 8.56
N PHE A 170 -0.50 0.81 7.24
CA PHE A 170 0.57 0.26 6.41
C PHE A 170 0.88 1.16 5.24
N ASN A 171 2.10 1.03 4.73
CA ASN A 171 2.47 1.53 3.42
C ASN A 171 3.04 0.36 2.58
N GLU A 172 2.65 0.28 1.31
CA GLU A 172 3.16 -0.70 0.36
C GLU A 172 3.58 -0.03 -0.94
N LEU A 173 4.85 -0.21 -1.31
CA LEU A 173 5.42 0.24 -2.58
C LEU A 173 5.45 -0.90 -3.59
N PHE A 174 5.20 -0.57 -4.85
CA PHE A 174 5.22 -1.49 -5.99
C PHE A 174 6.19 -0.92 -7.02
N VAL A 175 7.22 -1.70 -7.39
CA VAL A 175 8.26 -1.28 -8.32
C VAL A 175 8.42 -2.34 -9.41
N ASN A 176 8.14 -1.99 -10.66
CA ASN A 176 8.41 -2.86 -11.79
C ASN A 176 9.92 -2.83 -12.09
N LEU A 177 10.51 -4.01 -12.26
CA LEU A 177 11.94 -4.17 -12.55
C LEU A 177 12.24 -4.00 -14.04
N ASP A 178 11.23 -4.18 -14.88
CA ASP A 178 11.26 -4.14 -16.33
C ASP A 178 10.06 -3.34 -16.89
N GLN A 179 9.95 -3.35 -18.22
CA GLN A 179 8.88 -2.72 -18.96
C GLN A 179 8.24 -3.76 -19.88
N THR A 180 6.93 -3.67 -20.07
CA THR A 180 6.17 -4.65 -20.85
C THR A 180 5.33 -3.98 -21.94
N GLN A 181 4.96 -4.77 -22.95
CA GLN A 181 4.10 -4.35 -24.06
C GLN A 181 2.69 -3.98 -23.58
N TRP A 182 2.19 -4.68 -22.56
CA TRP A 182 0.87 -4.42 -21.97
C TRP A 182 0.79 -3.22 -21.04
N GLY A 183 1.88 -2.48 -20.87
CA GLY A 183 1.85 -1.16 -20.25
C GLY A 183 2.62 -0.99 -18.96
N ALA A 184 3.21 -2.05 -18.38
CA ALA A 184 4.06 -1.87 -17.21
C ALA A 184 5.32 -1.05 -17.58
N ARG A 185 5.63 -0.08 -16.73
CA ARG A 185 6.81 0.78 -16.87
C ARG A 185 7.78 0.47 -15.77
N ARG A 186 9.06 0.36 -16.11
CA ARG A 186 10.14 0.19 -15.15
C ARG A 186 10.15 1.35 -14.15
N GLY A 187 10.31 1.05 -12.87
CA GLY A 187 10.30 2.02 -11.78
C GLY A 187 9.05 1.92 -10.92
N LEU A 188 8.70 3.02 -10.25
CA LEU A 188 7.56 3.08 -9.33
C LEU A 188 6.24 2.88 -10.09
N ASP A 189 5.53 1.80 -9.77
CA ASP A 189 4.24 1.42 -10.33
C ASP A 189 3.11 2.03 -9.48
N GLN A 190 3.15 1.78 -8.16
CA GLN A 190 2.10 2.16 -7.22
C GLN A 190 2.65 2.44 -5.83
N ASN A 191 1.96 3.31 -5.09
CA ASN A 191 2.06 3.38 -3.64
C ASN A 191 0.67 3.18 -3.02
N ARG A 192 0.60 2.42 -1.93
CA ARG A 192 -0.64 2.21 -1.17
C ARG A 192 -0.40 2.56 0.28
N ALA A 193 -1.11 3.56 0.78
CA ALA A 193 -1.10 3.96 2.18
C ALA A 193 -2.46 3.67 2.81
N PHE A 194 -2.50 2.89 3.87
CA PHE A 194 -3.73 2.54 4.58
C PHE A 194 -3.67 3.00 6.03
N VAL A 195 -4.82 3.46 6.53
CA VAL A 195 -5.08 3.69 7.94
C VAL A 195 -6.47 3.19 8.29
N GLY A 196 -6.60 2.50 9.42
CA GLY A 196 -7.88 1.95 9.83
C GLY A 196 -7.82 1.27 11.19
N ILE A 197 -8.82 0.45 11.43
CA ILE A 197 -8.97 -0.34 12.65
C ILE A 197 -8.90 -1.83 12.33
N ASN A 198 -8.39 -2.61 13.27
CA ASN A 198 -8.59 -4.05 13.33
C ASN A 198 -9.58 -4.36 14.46
N TRP A 199 -10.61 -5.14 14.15
CA TRP A 199 -11.53 -5.68 15.14
C TRP A 199 -11.37 -7.19 15.25
N LYS A 200 -11.00 -7.67 16.42
CA LYS A 200 -10.87 -9.10 16.74
C LYS A 200 -12.21 -9.64 17.23
N PHE A 201 -12.87 -10.45 16.40
CA PHE A 201 -14.13 -11.09 16.76
C PHE A 201 -13.93 -12.25 17.73
N ASN A 202 -12.91 -13.08 17.49
CA ASN A 202 -12.56 -14.21 18.33
C ASN A 202 -11.08 -14.61 18.09
N ALA A 203 -10.67 -15.81 18.54
CA ALA A 203 -9.28 -16.27 18.39
C ALA A 203 -8.87 -16.51 16.93
N ILE A 204 -9.83 -16.84 16.05
CA ILE A 204 -9.57 -17.25 14.67
C ILE A 204 -9.94 -16.17 13.64
N ALA A 205 -10.85 -15.25 13.98
CA ALA A 205 -11.43 -14.27 13.06
C ALA A 205 -11.20 -12.83 13.51
N ASN A 206 -10.77 -12.00 12.58
CA ASN A 206 -10.66 -10.54 12.75
C ASN A 206 -10.91 -9.83 11.41
N ALA A 207 -11.17 -8.52 11.46
CA ALA A 207 -11.28 -7.70 10.27
C ALA A 207 -10.50 -6.39 10.37
N ASP A 208 -9.83 -5.98 9.29
CA ASP A 208 -9.34 -4.61 9.09
C ASP A 208 -10.36 -3.81 8.29
N ILE A 209 -10.73 -2.62 8.74
CA ILE A 209 -11.62 -1.69 8.02
C ILE A 209 -11.00 -0.30 8.07
N GLY A 210 -10.92 0.38 6.94
CA GLY A 210 -10.38 1.73 6.90
C GLY A 210 -10.23 2.32 5.51
N TYR A 211 -9.49 3.42 5.46
CA TYR A 211 -9.20 4.15 4.24
C TYR A 211 -7.84 3.74 3.68
N LEU A 212 -7.79 3.47 2.38
CA LEU A 212 -6.58 3.27 1.61
C LEU A 212 -6.49 4.33 0.51
N ASN A 213 -5.40 5.09 0.51
CA ASN A 213 -4.99 5.88 -0.62
C ASN A 213 -4.13 5.02 -1.55
N GLN A 214 -4.45 4.99 -2.85
CA GLN A 214 -3.65 4.33 -3.85
C GLN A 214 -3.22 5.33 -4.92
N PHE A 215 -1.93 5.63 -4.95
CA PHE A 215 -1.30 6.30 -6.07
C PHE A 215 -0.88 5.26 -7.13
N VAL A 216 -1.21 5.52 -8.40
CA VAL A 216 -0.84 4.70 -9.56
C VAL A 216 -0.17 5.59 -10.60
N ASN A 217 1.07 5.24 -10.94
CA ASN A 217 1.82 5.89 -12.01
C ASN A 217 1.37 5.30 -13.36
N THR A 218 0.72 6.10 -14.20
CA THR A 218 0.27 5.65 -15.53
C THR A 218 1.07 6.31 -16.66
N ARG A 219 0.73 6.01 -17.93
CA ARG A 219 1.42 6.59 -19.09
C ARG A 219 0.99 8.03 -19.38
N ALA A 220 -0.26 8.38 -19.09
CA ALA A 220 -0.85 9.65 -19.50
C ALA A 220 -1.09 10.57 -18.31
N VAL A 221 -1.76 10.05 -17.28
CA VAL A 221 -2.30 10.82 -16.17
C VAL A 221 -2.15 9.99 -14.90
N ASP A 222 -1.48 10.52 -13.89
CA ASP A 222 -1.39 9.82 -12.61
C ASP A 222 -2.79 9.65 -12.02
N ARG A 223 -3.00 8.54 -11.32
CA ARG A 223 -4.30 8.23 -10.72
C ARG A 223 -4.17 8.09 -9.22
N GLU A 224 -5.11 8.69 -8.52
CA GLU A 224 -5.23 8.61 -7.07
C GLU A 224 -6.60 8.03 -6.71
N ASN A 225 -6.61 6.79 -6.22
CA ASN A 225 -7.84 6.15 -5.81
C ASN A 225 -8.04 6.30 -4.29
N HIS A 226 -9.27 6.65 -3.92
CA HIS A 226 -9.73 6.74 -2.54
C HIS A 226 -10.55 5.50 -2.21
N VAL A 227 -9.95 4.57 -1.45
CA VAL A 227 -10.49 3.23 -1.30
C VAL A 227 -11.02 3.01 0.11
N LEU A 228 -12.29 2.63 0.22
CA LEU A 228 -12.80 1.96 1.42
C LEU A 228 -12.35 0.50 1.38
N MET A 229 -11.43 0.12 2.25
CA MET A 229 -10.86 -1.23 2.32
C MET A 229 -11.42 -1.99 3.51
N THR A 230 -12.04 -3.13 3.22
CA THR A 230 -12.52 -4.10 4.22
C THR A 230 -11.80 -5.42 4.01
N THR A 231 -11.19 -5.95 5.06
CA THR A 231 -10.44 -7.20 5.02
C THR A 231 -10.86 -8.12 6.14
N PHE A 232 -11.44 -9.27 5.84
CA PHE A 232 -11.67 -10.34 6.80
C PHE A 232 -10.51 -11.33 6.79
N ARG A 233 -10.08 -11.78 7.97
CA ARG A 233 -9.01 -12.77 8.14
C ARG A 233 -9.47 -13.91 9.03
N PHE A 234 -9.25 -15.13 8.57
CA PHE A 234 -9.54 -16.37 9.27
C PHE A 234 -8.25 -17.21 9.40
N ASN A 235 -7.92 -17.60 10.62
CA ASN A 235 -6.75 -18.43 10.95
C ASN A 235 -7.21 -19.73 11.60
N PHE A 236 -7.08 -20.85 10.90
CA PHE A 236 -7.49 -22.19 11.33
C PHE A 236 -6.33 -23.01 11.90
#